data_AF-A0A820LWR0-F1
#
_entry.id   AF-A0A820LWR0-F1
#
_cell.length_a   1.000
_cell.length_b   1.000
_cell.length_c   1.000
_cell.angle_alpha   90.00
_cell.angle_beta   90.00
_cell.angle_gamma   90.00
#
_symmetry.space_group_name_H-M   'P 1'
#
loop_
_entity.id
_entity.type
_entity.pdbx_description
1 polymer ?
#
loop_
_entity_poly.entity_id
_entity_poly.type
_entity_poly.pdbx_seq_one_letter_code
_entity_poly.pdbx_strand_id
1 'polypeptide(L)'
;RSLCSIQSDHRGPNQKVISISVYGSSSNYTDNGMFAWETSIFSFLIPLANEVKLLLPSWIIRLYIDFTGSTKSQKNFLYNFSNIDICDIHNIPMFGSSLVSYLPGKMWRFLPVFDPFVDYFLSRDLDSPIMKRETETIDMWLSDNER
;
A
#
# COMPACT_ATOMS: atom_id res chain seq x y z
N ARG A 1 -11.18 -3.68 -13.85
CA ARG A 1 -9.71 -3.62 -13.83
C ARG A 1 -9.32 -2.79 -12.61
N SER A 2 -8.40 -3.29 -11.80
CA SER A 2 -7.83 -2.57 -10.67
C SER A 2 -7.01 -1.36 -11.15
N LEU A 3 -6.88 -0.37 -10.27
CA LEU A 3 -6.15 0.88 -10.52
C LEU A 3 -4.76 0.90 -9.86
N CYS A 4 -4.14 -0.25 -9.64
CA CYS A 4 -2.81 -0.34 -9.03
C CYS A 4 -1.78 -1.03 -9.93
N SER A 5 -1.89 -2.34 -10.15
CA SER A 5 -0.88 -3.14 -10.85
C SER A 5 -1.49 -4.37 -11.54
N ILE A 6 -0.67 -5.08 -12.32
CA ILE A 6 -1.09 -6.34 -12.94
C ILE A 6 -1.40 -7.40 -11.87
N GLN A 7 -0.64 -7.40 -10.77
CA GLN A 7 -0.85 -8.29 -9.63
C GLN A 7 -2.21 -8.02 -8.98
N SER A 8 -2.56 -6.75 -8.76
CA SER A 8 -3.87 -6.39 -8.21
C SER A 8 -5.00 -6.69 -9.19
N ASP A 9 -4.77 -6.59 -10.50
CA ASP A 9 -5.72 -7.04 -11.52
C ASP A 9 -6.01 -8.54 -11.42
N HIS A 10 -4.97 -9.37 -11.25
CA HIS A 10 -5.11 -10.82 -11.17
C HIS A 10 -5.85 -11.31 -9.93
N ARG A 11 -5.88 -10.52 -8.85
CA ARG A 11 -6.67 -10.85 -7.66
C ARG A 11 -8.18 -10.78 -7.90
N GLY A 12 -8.63 -10.01 -8.89
CA GLY A 12 -10.05 -9.86 -9.21
C GLY A 12 -10.81 -8.92 -8.27
N PRO A 13 -12.14 -8.84 -8.37
CA PRO A 13 -12.97 -7.98 -7.53
C PRO A 13 -13.01 -8.43 -6.05
N ASN A 14 -13.67 -7.63 -5.21
CA ASN A 14 -13.92 -7.90 -3.79
C ASN A 14 -12.67 -7.89 -2.88
N GLN A 15 -11.69 -7.05 -3.22
CA GLN A 15 -10.44 -6.94 -2.48
C GLN A 15 -10.64 -6.17 -1.17
N LYS A 16 -9.96 -6.64 -0.12
CA LYS A 16 -9.78 -5.93 1.16
C LYS A 16 -8.34 -5.42 1.23
N VAL A 17 -8.16 -4.11 1.29
CA VAL A 17 -6.84 -3.49 1.06
C VAL A 17 -6.34 -2.71 2.27
N ILE A 18 -5.10 -2.96 2.69
CA ILE A 18 -4.37 -2.09 3.62
C ILE A 18 -3.50 -1.17 2.79
N SER A 19 -3.89 0.09 2.70
CA SER A 19 -3.28 1.07 1.81
C SER A 19 -2.25 1.92 2.50
N ILE A 20 -1.05 1.97 1.91
CA ILE A 20 0.11 2.66 2.47
C ILE A 20 0.75 3.50 1.37
N SER A 21 1.21 4.69 1.76
CA SER A 21 2.00 5.58 0.89
C SER A 21 3.45 5.62 1.34
N VAL A 22 4.37 5.44 0.40
CA VAL A 22 5.81 5.63 0.61
C VAL A 22 6.30 6.66 -0.40
N TYR A 23 6.68 7.83 0.12
CA TYR A 23 7.13 8.98 -0.64
C TYR A 23 8.39 9.54 0.00
N GLY A 24 9.33 10.02 -0.83
CA GLY A 24 10.54 10.70 -0.37
C GLY A 24 11.77 9.81 -0.28
N SER A 25 12.81 10.19 -1.02
CA SER A 25 14.22 10.17 -0.60
C SER A 25 15.06 11.11 -1.49
N SER A 26 14.55 11.45 -2.69
CA SER A 26 15.25 12.30 -3.67
C SER A 26 14.33 13.05 -4.67
N SER A 27 13.02 13.10 -4.46
CA SER A 27 12.12 13.93 -5.25
C SER A 27 12.12 15.39 -4.75
N ASN A 28 11.89 16.36 -5.64
CA ASN A 28 11.80 17.80 -5.32
C ASN A 28 10.70 18.16 -4.30
N TYR A 29 9.94 17.17 -3.82
CA TYR A 29 8.89 17.27 -2.81
C TYR A 29 9.44 16.69 -1.50
N THR A 30 10.38 17.40 -0.90
CA THR A 30 11.08 17.03 0.33
C THR A 30 10.16 17.15 1.54
N ASP A 31 9.39 16.09 1.84
CA ASP A 31 8.56 16.09 3.06
C ASP A 31 8.64 14.78 3.86
N ASN A 32 9.59 13.89 3.53
CA ASN A 32 9.76 12.63 4.27
C ASN A 32 11.21 12.12 4.27
N GLY A 33 12.12 12.88 4.90
CA GLY A 33 13.52 12.46 5.10
C GLY A 33 13.69 11.20 5.99
N MET A 34 12.60 10.69 6.57
CA MET A 34 12.58 9.48 7.39
C MET A 34 12.65 8.18 6.57
N PHE A 35 12.27 8.19 5.28
CA PHE A 35 12.17 6.98 4.47
C PHE A 35 13.33 6.85 3.46
N ALA A 36 14.44 6.28 3.91
CA ALA A 36 15.43 5.65 3.03
C ALA A 36 15.09 4.16 2.80
N TRP A 37 15.44 3.69 1.60
CA TRP A 37 15.14 2.34 1.12
C TRP A 37 15.65 1.24 2.05
N GLU A 38 16.90 1.34 2.50
CA GLU A 38 17.54 0.26 3.27
C GLU A 38 17.28 0.36 4.78
N THR A 39 17.09 1.57 5.32
CA THR A 39 17.03 1.77 6.78
C THR A 39 15.62 1.78 7.34
N SER A 40 14.63 2.18 6.55
CA SER A 40 13.29 2.54 7.04
C SER A 40 12.17 1.86 6.27
N ILE A 41 12.23 1.83 4.93
CA ILE A 41 11.13 1.21 4.16
C ILE A 41 11.07 -0.29 4.46
N PHE A 42 12.18 -1.02 4.27
CA PHE A 42 12.17 -2.47 4.49
C PHE A 42 12.09 -2.87 5.96
N SER A 43 12.65 -2.09 6.88
CA SER A 43 12.61 -2.39 8.32
C SER A 43 11.19 -2.34 8.88
N PHE A 44 10.29 -1.54 8.30
CA PHE A 44 8.88 -1.53 8.64
C PHE A 44 8.03 -2.46 7.76
N LEU A 45 8.32 -2.53 6.45
CA LEU A 45 7.53 -3.33 5.51
C LEU A 45 7.59 -4.83 5.79
N ILE A 46 8.77 -5.35 6.16
CA ILE A 46 8.94 -6.79 6.42
C ILE A 46 8.10 -7.24 7.63
N PRO A 47 8.19 -6.60 8.82
CA PRO A 47 7.30 -6.91 9.94
C PRO A 47 5.83 -6.79 9.57
N LEU A 48 5.43 -5.69 8.94
CA LEU A 48 4.04 -5.46 8.55
C LEU A 48 3.51 -6.57 7.63
N ALA A 49 4.28 -6.99 6.64
CA ALA A 49 3.88 -8.07 5.73
C ALA A 49 3.63 -9.38 6.49
N ASN A 50 4.45 -9.70 7.49
CA ASN A 50 4.26 -10.88 8.33
C ASN A 50 3.05 -10.75 9.26
N GLU A 51 2.87 -9.58 9.87
CA GLU A 51 1.75 -9.28 10.76
C GLU A 51 0.41 -9.37 10.02
N VAL A 52 0.28 -8.75 8.85
CA VAL A 52 -0.93 -8.83 8.02
C VAL A 52 -1.20 -10.26 7.60
N LYS A 53 -0.18 -11.02 7.20
CA LYS A 53 -0.35 -12.43 6.84
C LYS A 53 -0.87 -13.27 8.01
N LEU A 54 -0.47 -12.96 9.23
CA LEU A 54 -0.88 -13.68 10.44
C LEU A 54 -2.27 -13.25 10.92
N LEU A 55 -2.53 -11.95 10.98
CA LEU A 55 -3.65 -11.35 11.68
C LEU A 55 -4.82 -10.98 10.74
N LEU A 56 -4.54 -10.70 9.47
CA LEU A 56 -5.52 -10.28 8.46
C LEU A 56 -5.28 -11.04 7.13
N PRO A 57 -5.33 -12.39 7.10
CA PRO A 57 -4.89 -13.20 5.97
C PRO A 57 -5.69 -12.98 4.67
N SER A 58 -6.90 -12.44 4.74
CA SER A 58 -7.72 -12.08 3.58
C SER A 58 -7.45 -10.67 3.04
N TRP A 59 -6.63 -9.87 3.74
CA TRP A 59 -6.29 -8.51 3.36
C TRP A 59 -4.97 -8.45 2.61
N ILE A 60 -4.88 -7.53 1.66
CA ILE A 60 -3.70 -7.31 0.83
C ILE A 60 -3.12 -5.94 1.15
N ILE A 61 -1.81 -5.86 1.35
CA ILE A 61 -1.12 -4.58 1.47
C ILE A 61 -1.00 -4.00 0.07
N ARG A 62 -1.45 -2.76 -0.11
CA ARG A 62 -1.26 -2.03 -1.35
C ARG A 62 -0.33 -0.84 -1.11
N LEU A 63 0.89 -0.98 -1.62
CA LEU A 63 1.99 -0.06 -1.39
C LEU A 63 2.11 0.91 -2.58
N TYR A 64 1.64 2.13 -2.38
CA TYR A 64 1.82 3.22 -3.34
C TYR A 64 3.18 3.86 -3.11
N ILE A 65 4.08 3.70 -4.07
CA ILE A 65 5.50 4.01 -3.88
C ILE A 65 6.09 4.83 -5.02
N ASP A 66 6.85 5.85 -4.66
CA ASP A 66 7.74 6.57 -5.58
C ASP A 66 9.11 5.89 -5.57
N PHE A 67 9.47 5.31 -6.71
CA PHE A 67 10.72 4.58 -6.88
C PHE A 67 11.97 5.48 -7.02
N THR A 68 11.82 6.80 -6.96
CA THR A 68 12.94 7.74 -7.04
C THR A 68 13.99 7.41 -5.97
N GLY A 69 15.26 7.29 -6.38
CA GLY A 69 16.38 6.94 -5.50
C GLY A 69 16.51 5.45 -5.13
N SER A 70 15.65 4.56 -5.62
CA SER A 70 15.80 3.11 -5.41
C SER A 70 16.80 2.46 -6.37
N THR A 71 17.45 1.39 -5.91
CA THR A 71 18.20 0.48 -6.79
C THR A 71 17.28 -0.57 -7.40
N LYS A 72 17.67 -1.14 -8.55
CA LYS A 72 16.93 -2.25 -9.19
C LYS A 72 16.73 -3.45 -8.25
N SER A 73 17.71 -3.74 -7.40
CA SER A 73 17.62 -4.83 -6.42
C SER A 73 16.51 -4.58 -5.40
N GLN A 74 16.42 -3.34 -4.89
CA GLN A 74 15.37 -2.94 -3.94
C GLN A 74 13.98 -3.01 -4.58
N LYS A 75 13.83 -2.53 -5.83
CA LYS A 75 12.57 -2.68 -6.57
C LYS A 75 12.16 -4.15 -6.71
N ASN A 76 13.09 -5.01 -7.13
CA ASN A 76 12.83 -6.43 -7.33
C ASN A 76 12.47 -7.13 -6.02
N PHE A 77 13.10 -6.76 -4.90
CA PHE A 77 12.84 -7.36 -3.60
C PHE A 77 11.39 -7.18 -3.15
N LEU A 78 10.76 -6.03 -3.45
CA LEU A 78 9.35 -5.80 -3.15
C LEU A 78 8.40 -6.82 -3.80
N TYR A 79 8.76 -7.38 -4.96
CA TYR A 79 7.94 -8.38 -5.65
C TYR A 79 8.05 -9.78 -5.04
N ASN A 80 8.88 -9.99 -4.02
CA ASN A 80 8.98 -11.28 -3.31
C ASN A 80 7.81 -11.51 -2.33
N PHE A 81 7.03 -10.47 -2.00
CA PHE A 81 5.91 -10.58 -1.06
C PHE A 81 4.61 -10.90 -1.79
N SER A 82 4.00 -12.04 -1.49
CA SER A 82 2.76 -12.48 -2.15
C SER A 82 1.50 -11.75 -1.66
N ASN A 83 1.55 -11.14 -0.47
CA ASN A 83 0.47 -10.36 0.13
C ASN A 83 0.66 -8.84 -0.03
N ILE A 84 1.53 -8.41 -0.95
CA ILE A 84 1.76 -7.00 -1.27
C ILE A 84 1.53 -6.77 -2.76
N ASP A 85 0.70 -5.78 -3.07
CA ASP A 85 0.57 -5.21 -4.40
C ASP A 85 1.36 -3.90 -4.47
N ILE A 86 2.29 -3.83 -5.42
CA ILE A 86 3.16 -2.67 -5.63
C ILE A 86 2.52 -1.75 -6.67
N CYS A 87 2.22 -0.51 -6.30
CA CYS A 87 1.69 0.50 -7.20
C CYS A 87 2.73 1.62 -7.39
N ASP A 88 3.38 1.66 -8.55
CA ASP A 88 4.28 2.75 -8.92
C ASP A 88 3.45 4.01 -9.20
N ILE A 89 3.67 5.07 -8.42
CA ILE A 89 2.87 6.29 -8.54
C ILE A 89 3.05 7.03 -9.88
N HIS A 90 4.12 6.73 -10.63
CA HIS A 90 4.36 7.29 -11.96
C HIS A 90 3.62 6.49 -13.05
N ASN A 91 3.05 5.33 -12.71
CA ASN A 91 2.39 4.42 -13.62
C ASN A 91 1.05 3.89 -13.06
N ILE A 92 0.30 4.75 -12.37
CA ILE A 92 -1.05 4.42 -11.89
C ILE A 92 -2.03 4.44 -13.05
N PRO A 93 -2.77 3.33 -13.30
CA PRO A 93 -3.88 3.34 -14.25
C PRO A 93 -4.86 4.48 -13.96
N MET A 94 -5.41 5.12 -15.00
CA MET A 94 -6.30 6.31 -14.93
C MET A 94 -5.59 7.66 -14.73
N PHE A 95 -4.57 7.78 -13.88
CA PHE A 95 -3.94 9.07 -13.55
C PHE A 95 -2.58 9.32 -14.24
N GLY A 96 -1.89 8.25 -14.62
CA GLY A 96 -0.57 8.32 -15.23
C GLY A 96 0.47 9.04 -14.36
N SER A 97 1.50 9.61 -15.00
CA SER A 97 2.59 10.31 -14.32
C SER A 97 2.19 11.68 -13.73
N SER A 98 1.02 12.21 -14.10
CA SER A 98 0.53 13.51 -13.62
C SER A 98 0.02 13.49 -12.18
N LEU A 99 -0.21 12.30 -11.61
CA LEU A 99 -0.73 12.14 -10.25
C LEU A 99 0.15 12.87 -9.23
N VAL A 100 1.47 12.74 -9.37
CA VAL A 100 2.47 13.29 -8.43
C VAL A 100 2.45 14.83 -8.41
N SER A 101 2.02 15.49 -9.50
CA SER A 101 1.92 16.95 -9.53
C SER A 101 0.68 17.51 -8.83
N TYR A 102 -0.38 16.72 -8.67
CA TYR A 102 -1.66 17.19 -8.14
C TYR A 102 -2.02 16.59 -6.77
N LEU A 103 -1.48 15.40 -6.45
CA LEU A 103 -1.83 14.67 -5.23
C LEU A 103 -0.58 14.49 -4.33
N PRO A 104 -0.54 15.12 -3.14
CA PRO A 104 0.56 14.96 -2.20
C PRO A 104 0.83 13.50 -1.83
N GLY A 105 2.09 13.15 -1.56
CA GLY A 105 2.52 11.78 -1.22
C GLY A 105 1.69 11.08 -0.15
N LYS A 106 1.35 11.80 0.92
CA LYS A 106 0.50 11.33 2.03
C LYS A 106 -0.90 10.88 1.59
N MET A 107 -1.39 11.39 0.47
CA MET A 107 -2.74 11.15 -0.01
C MET A 107 -2.84 9.91 -0.90
N TRP A 108 -1.72 9.32 -1.34
CA TRP A 108 -1.76 8.16 -2.22
C TRP A 108 -2.45 6.93 -1.57
N ARG A 109 -2.44 6.83 -0.23
CA ARG A 109 -3.14 5.78 0.54
C ARG A 109 -4.67 5.85 0.46
N PHE A 110 -5.21 6.89 -0.14
CA PHE A 110 -6.65 7.01 -0.40
C PHE A 110 -7.04 6.64 -1.84
N LEU A 111 -6.08 6.33 -2.71
CA LEU A 111 -6.35 5.92 -4.10
C LEU A 111 -7.22 4.66 -4.23
N PRO A 112 -7.25 3.69 -3.28
CA PRO A 112 -8.18 2.57 -3.37
C PRO A 112 -9.65 2.97 -3.43
N VAL A 113 -10.03 4.17 -2.96
CA VAL A 113 -11.41 4.69 -3.08
C VAL A 113 -11.90 4.72 -4.52
N PHE A 114 -11.00 4.90 -5.48
CA PHE A 114 -11.34 4.94 -6.91
C PHE A 114 -11.26 3.56 -7.58
N ASP A 115 -10.74 2.54 -6.89
CA ASP A 115 -10.50 1.23 -7.50
C ASP A 115 -11.78 0.38 -7.47
N PRO A 116 -12.34 0.00 -8.64
CA PRO A 116 -13.57 -0.77 -8.71
C PRO A 116 -13.46 -2.21 -8.21
N PHE A 117 -12.24 -2.71 -7.94
CA PHE A 117 -12.03 -4.06 -7.39
C PHE A 117 -11.91 -4.05 -5.86
N VAL A 118 -11.93 -2.90 -5.20
CA VAL A 118 -11.75 -2.78 -3.75
C VAL A 118 -13.10 -2.55 -3.08
N ASP A 119 -13.50 -3.45 -2.18
CA ASP A 119 -14.71 -3.30 -1.37
C ASP A 119 -14.43 -2.54 -0.08
N TYR A 120 -13.27 -2.82 0.54
CA TYR A 120 -12.85 -2.24 1.81
C TYR A 120 -11.40 -1.82 1.75
N PHE A 121 -11.08 -0.66 2.32
CA PHE A 121 -9.70 -0.26 2.51
C PHE A 121 -9.43 0.37 3.88
N LEU A 122 -8.21 0.19 4.36
CA LEU A 122 -7.66 0.85 5.54
C LEU A 122 -6.54 1.78 5.08
N SER A 123 -6.62 3.07 5.42
CA SER A 123 -5.55 4.02 5.16
C SER A 123 -4.57 4.02 6.33
N ARG A 124 -3.32 3.57 6.12
CA ARG A 124 -2.32 3.43 7.20
C ARG A 124 -0.97 4.04 6.86
N ASP A 125 -0.23 4.35 7.92
CA ASP A 125 1.20 4.66 7.86
C ASP A 125 2.03 3.37 7.95
N LEU A 126 3.20 3.36 7.31
CA LEU A 126 4.05 2.17 7.19
C LEU A 126 4.67 1.75 8.53
N ASP A 127 4.95 2.71 9.39
CA ASP A 127 5.61 2.56 10.70
C ASP A 127 4.64 2.13 11.82
N SER A 128 3.41 1.78 11.47
CA SER A 128 2.35 1.48 12.43
C SER A 128 1.99 -0.01 12.39
N PRO A 129 2.40 -0.82 13.38
CA PRO A 129 2.13 -2.26 13.42
C PRO A 129 0.64 -2.61 13.44
N ILE A 130 0.29 -3.82 12.99
CA ILE A 130 -1.04 -4.40 13.16
C ILE A 130 -1.12 -5.04 14.55
N MET A 131 -2.12 -4.64 15.33
CA MET A 131 -2.36 -5.20 16.65
C MET A 131 -3.63 -6.05 16.66
N LYS A 132 -3.69 -7.04 17.55
CA LYS A 132 -4.89 -7.88 17.73
C LYS A 132 -6.16 -7.08 18.04
N ARG A 133 -6.03 -5.98 18.78
CA ARG A 133 -7.17 -5.09 19.06
C ARG A 133 -7.79 -4.52 17.78
N GLU A 134 -6.96 -4.19 16.80
CA GLU A 134 -7.43 -3.65 15.53
C GLU A 134 -8.14 -4.72 14.71
N THR A 135 -7.62 -5.94 14.68
CA THR A 135 -8.29 -7.04 13.97
C THR A 135 -9.65 -7.36 14.56
N GLU A 136 -9.76 -7.39 15.89
CA GLU A 136 -11.05 -7.57 16.58
C GLU A 136 -12.05 -6.44 16.24
N THR A 137 -11.55 -5.21 16.08
CA THR A 137 -12.39 -4.06 15.70
C THR A 137 -12.87 -4.16 14.25
N ILE A 138 -11.98 -4.57 13.33
CA ILE A 138 -12.31 -4.80 11.92
C ILE A 138 -13.34 -5.92 11.78
N ASP A 139 -13.13 -7.04 12.47
CA ASP A 139 -14.04 -8.19 12.44
C ASP A 139 -15.43 -7.81 12.95
N MET A 140 -15.49 -7.08 14.06
CA MET A 140 -16.76 -6.57 14.62
C MET A 140 -17.47 -5.68 13.60
N TRP A 141 -16.76 -4.68 13.04
CA TRP A 141 -17.34 -3.73 12.09
C TRP A 141 -17.83 -4.39 10.81
N LEU A 142 -17.09 -5.37 10.28
CA LEU A 142 -17.52 -6.11 9.08
C LEU A 142 -18.70 -7.04 9.37
N SER A 143 -18.74 -7.69 10.53
CA SER A 143 -19.81 -8.61 10.89
C SER A 143 -21.18 -7.94 11.08
N ASP A 144 -21.19 -6.68 11.52
CA ASP A 144 -22.42 -5.91 11.69
C ASP A 144 -23.01 -5.41 10.36
N ASN A 145 -22.20 -5.29 9.31
CA ASN A 145 -22.66 -4.88 7.97
C ASN A 145 -23.13 -6.06 7.09
N GLU A 146 -22.97 -7.31 7.55
CA GLU A 146 -23.50 -8.52 6.91
C GLU A 146 -24.87 -8.95 7.48
N ARG A 147 -25.46 -8.15 8.39
CA ARG A 147 -26.82 -8.33 8.93
C ARG A 147 -27.84 -7.43 8.24
#